data_AF-A0A936Q0V2-F1
#
_entry.id   AF-A0A936Q0V2-F1
#
_cell.length_a   1.000
_cell.length_b   1.000
_cell.length_c   1.000
_cell.angle_alpha   90.00
_cell.angle_beta   90.00
_cell.angle_gamma   90.00
#
_symmetry.space_group_name_H-M   'P 1'
#
loop_
_entity.id
_entity.type
_entity.pdbx_description
1 polymer ?
#
loop_
_entity_poly.entity_id
_entity_poly.type
_entity_poly.pdbx_seq_one_letter_code
_entity_poly.pdbx_strand_id
1 'polypeptide(L)'
;MGKIANVLQERGELDEALRIHREEELPVYERLGSVHERAVTMSRVAGILHLQGKLDEALRVQREEVLPVYERLGLQRDVVVTQANIATILPAAAQAQSP
;
A
#
# COMPACT_ATOMS: atom_id res chain seq x y z
N MET A 1 16.07 2.31 -0.64
CA MET A 1 15.59 1.42 0.43
C MET A 1 14.50 0.46 -0.04
N GLY A 2 13.71 0.79 -1.07
CA GLY A 2 12.60 -0.04 -1.52
C GLY A 2 12.97 -1.43 -2.03
N LYS A 3 14.18 -1.61 -2.60
CA LYS A 3 14.68 -2.95 -2.94
C LYS A 3 14.90 -3.83 -1.70
N ILE A 4 15.32 -3.24 -0.58
CA ILE A 4 15.52 -3.96 0.69
C ILE A 4 14.16 -4.34 1.27
N ALA A 5 13.21 -3.39 1.30
CA ALA A 5 11.84 -3.66 1.76
C ALA A 5 11.15 -4.77 0.96
N ASN A 6 11.32 -4.82 -0.36
CA ASN A 6 10.79 -5.91 -1.18
C ASN A 6 11.39 -7.28 -0.81
N VAL A 7 12.71 -7.36 -0.60
CA VAL A 7 13.38 -8.61 -0.19
C VAL A 7 12.91 -9.04 1.20
N LEU A 8 12.74 -8.10 2.13
CA LEU A 8 12.21 -8.38 3.47
C LEU A 8 10.77 -8.90 3.39
N GLN A 9 9.94 -8.31 2.52
CA GLN A 9 8.59 -8.80 2.27
C GLN A 9 8.59 -10.25 1.76
N GLU A 10 9.45 -10.58 0.79
CA GLU A 10 9.59 -11.94 0.26
C GLU A 10 10.07 -12.95 1.31
N ARG A 11 10.81 -12.49 2.32
CA ARG A 11 11.27 -13.30 3.46
C ARG A 11 10.26 -13.40 4.60
N GLY A 12 9.13 -12.71 4.51
CA GLY A 12 8.12 -12.63 5.57
C GLY A 12 8.48 -11.67 6.71
N GLU A 13 9.54 -10.88 6.58
CA GLU A 13 9.97 -9.85 7.52
C GLU A 13 9.12 -8.57 7.32
N LEU A 14 7.80 -8.73 7.44
CA LEU A 14 6.80 -7.73 7.03
C LEU A 14 6.84 -6.45 7.88
N ASP A 15 7.12 -6.55 9.19
CA ASP A 15 7.19 -5.37 10.06
C ASP A 15 8.37 -4.47 9.71
N GLU A 16 9.53 -5.04 9.37
CA GLU A 16 10.69 -4.27 8.98
C GLU A 16 10.52 -3.66 7.59
N ALA A 17 9.91 -4.40 6.64
CA ALA A 17 9.53 -3.84 5.35
C ALA A 17 8.55 -2.66 5.49
N LEU A 18 7.57 -2.78 6.39
CA LEU A 18 6.61 -1.72 6.70
C LEU A 18 7.29 -0.49 7.31
N ARG A 19 8.20 -0.71 8.26
CA ARG A 19 9.00 0.35 8.91
C ARG A 19 9.81 1.13 7.88
N ILE A 20 10.53 0.45 6.98
CA ILE A 20 11.32 1.11 5.94
C ILE A 20 10.43 1.99 5.03
N HIS A 21 9.29 1.49 4.58
CA HIS A 21 8.41 2.30 3.73
C HIS A 21 7.83 3.51 4.46
N ARG A 22 7.40 3.34 5.72
CA ARG A 22 6.75 4.41 6.52
C ARG A 22 7.72 5.45 7.06
N GLU A 23 8.85 5.00 7.59
CA GLU A 23 9.76 5.86 8.36
C GLU A 23 10.93 6.38 7.51
N GLU A 24 11.29 5.69 6.42
CA GLU A 24 12.45 6.07 5.62
C GLU A 24 12.06 6.59 4.23
N GLU A 25 11.18 5.89 3.50
CA GLU A 25 10.83 6.29 2.13
C GLU A 25 9.79 7.41 2.07
N LEU A 26 8.68 7.29 2.80
CA LEU A 26 7.62 8.29 2.78
C LEU A 26 8.12 9.71 3.10
N PRO A 27 8.93 9.94 4.16
CA PRO A 27 9.44 11.27 4.48
C PRO A 27 10.37 11.86 3.42
N VAL A 28 11.01 11.01 2.59
CA VAL A 28 11.82 11.48 1.46
C VAL A 28 10.90 12.03 0.37
N TYR A 29 9.87 11.27 -0.04
CA TYR A 29 8.96 11.73 -1.09
C TYR A 29 8.08 12.90 -0.67
N GLU A 30 7.72 12.99 0.61
CA GLU A 30 7.02 14.14 1.17
C GLU A 30 7.87 15.42 1.13
N ARG A 31 9.16 15.32 1.52
CA ARG A 31 10.10 16.47 1.42
C ARG A 31 10.37 16.89 -0.02
N LEU A 32 10.37 15.93 -0.95
CA LEU A 32 10.55 16.20 -2.39
C LEU A 32 9.25 16.69 -3.05
N GLY A 33 8.11 16.65 -2.37
CA GLY A 33 6.80 16.97 -2.95
C GLY A 33 6.34 15.98 -4.04
N SER A 34 6.92 14.78 -4.09
CA SER A 34 6.59 13.78 -5.10
C SER A 34 5.31 13.03 -4.74
N VAL A 35 4.18 13.57 -5.20
CA VAL A 35 2.85 13.00 -4.95
C VAL A 35 2.70 11.59 -5.53
N HIS A 36 3.27 11.35 -6.72
CA HIS A 36 3.23 10.03 -7.36
C HIS A 36 4.01 8.99 -6.54
N GLU A 37 5.27 9.27 -6.21
CA GLU A 37 6.10 8.31 -5.46
C GLU A 37 5.55 8.05 -4.07
N ARG A 38 4.97 9.07 -3.42
CA ARG A 38 4.24 8.90 -2.16
C ARG A 38 3.09 7.89 -2.31
N ALA A 39 2.27 7.99 -3.36
CA ALA A 39 1.18 7.06 -3.62
C ALA A 39 1.69 5.64 -3.94
N VAL A 40 2.79 5.51 -4.67
CA VAL A 40 3.44 4.21 -4.94
C VAL A 40 3.88 3.56 -3.63
N THR A 41 4.55 4.29 -2.75
CA THR A 41 4.98 3.77 -1.45
C THR A 41 3.79 3.42 -0.55
N MET A 42 2.73 4.24 -0.51
CA MET A 42 1.50 3.90 0.22
C MET A 42 0.82 2.63 -0.31
N SER A 43 0.86 2.38 -1.62
CA SER A 43 0.34 1.14 -2.19
C SER A 43 1.17 -0.09 -1.76
N ARG A 44 2.50 0.05 -1.60
CA ARG A 44 3.35 -1.01 -1.04
C ARG A 44 3.03 -1.28 0.43
N VAL A 45 2.83 -0.22 1.21
CA VAL A 45 2.36 -0.31 2.61
C VAL A 45 1.04 -1.08 2.70
N ALA A 46 0.06 -0.78 1.85
CA ALA A 46 -1.20 -1.53 1.80
C ALA A 46 -0.99 -3.02 1.47
N GLY A 47 -0.08 -3.34 0.53
CA GLY A 47 0.29 -4.71 0.21
C GLY A 47 0.87 -5.48 1.40
N ILE A 48 1.75 -4.85 2.17
CA ILE A 48 2.32 -5.46 3.39
C ILE A 48 1.25 -5.66 4.45
N LEU A 49 0.38 -4.67 4.68
CA LEU A 49 -0.74 -4.79 5.63
C LEU A 49 -1.68 -5.95 5.24
N HIS A 50 -1.95 -6.14 3.95
CA HIS A 50 -2.70 -7.29 3.47
C HIS A 50 -2.03 -8.61 3.83
N LEU A 51 -0.71 -8.73 3.60
CA LEU A 51 0.06 -9.93 3.96
C LEU A 51 0.08 -10.19 5.48
N GLN A 52 -0.01 -9.14 6.30
CA GLN A 52 -0.14 -9.24 7.76
C GLN A 52 -1.57 -9.58 8.23
N GLY A 53 -2.55 -9.68 7.33
CA GLY A 53 -3.96 -9.87 7.68
C GLY A 53 -4.65 -8.62 8.23
N LYS A 54 -4.00 -7.44 8.18
CA LYS A 54 -4.58 -6.14 8.56
C LYS A 54 -5.42 -5.58 7.42
N LEU A 55 -6.45 -6.33 7.03
CA LEU A 55 -7.20 -6.13 5.80
C LEU A 55 -7.97 -4.80 5.77
N ASP A 56 -8.56 -4.39 6.90
CA ASP A 56 -9.29 -3.12 6.99
C ASP A 56 -8.35 -1.92 6.81
N GLU A 57 -7.16 -1.98 7.41
CA GLU A 57 -6.15 -0.92 7.27
C GLU A 57 -5.61 -0.87 5.83
N ALA A 58 -5.33 -2.03 5.22
CA ALA A 58 -4.92 -2.12 3.83
C ALA A 58 -5.97 -1.52 2.88
N LEU A 59 -7.25 -1.84 3.12
CA LEU A 59 -8.37 -1.34 2.33
C LEU A 59 -8.54 0.17 2.46
N ARG A 60 -8.42 0.70 3.69
CA ARG A 60 -8.48 2.13 3.99
C ARG A 60 -7.39 2.88 3.24
N VAL A 61 -6.14 2.44 3.35
CA VAL A 61 -5.00 3.06 2.65
C VAL A 61 -5.24 3.08 1.14
N GLN A 62 -5.67 1.96 0.57
CA GLN A 62 -5.83 1.83 -0.87
C GLN A 62 -6.98 2.72 -1.40
N ARG A 63 -8.10 2.84 -0.66
CA ARG A 63 -9.27 3.64 -1.05
C ARG A 63 -9.14 5.13 -0.77
N GLU A 64 -8.61 5.49 0.39
CA GLU A 64 -8.64 6.87 0.87
C GLU A 64 -7.35 7.63 0.54
N GLU A 65 -6.22 6.93 0.43
CA GLU A 65 -4.92 7.58 0.26
C GLU A 65 -4.29 7.37 -1.12
N VAL A 66 -4.48 6.19 -1.73
CA VAL A 66 -3.83 5.84 -3.02
C VAL A 66 -4.74 6.14 -4.22
N LEU A 67 -5.95 5.59 -4.24
CA LEU A 67 -6.86 5.71 -5.38
C LEU A 67 -7.14 7.17 -5.80
N PRO A 68 -7.48 8.10 -4.89
CA PRO A 68 -7.80 9.48 -5.28
C PRO A 68 -6.60 10.23 -5.86
N VAL A 69 -5.38 9.83 -5.47
CA VAL A 69 -4.15 10.42 -5.99
C VAL A 69 -3.93 9.99 -7.44
N TYR A 70 -4.04 8.71 -7.75
CA TYR A 70 -3.89 8.23 -9.12
C TYR A 70 -4.98 8.73 -10.06
N GLU A 71 -6.22 8.85 -9.58
CA GLU A 71 -7.32 9.47 -10.33
C GLU A 71 -7.00 10.94 -10.66
N ARG A 72 -6.54 11.72 -9.67
CA ARG A 72 -6.16 13.13 -9.86
C ARG A 72 -4.99 13.30 -10.82
N LEU A 73 -4.03 12.38 -10.80
CA LEU A 73 -2.88 12.39 -11.70
C LEU A 73 -3.20 11.84 -13.10
N GLY A 74 -4.41 11.32 -13.34
CA GLY A 74 -4.82 10.74 -14.61
C GLY A 74 -4.13 9.41 -14.94
N LEU A 75 -3.57 8.74 -13.95
CA LEU A 75 -2.78 7.51 -14.11
C LEU A 75 -3.69 6.28 -14.17
N GLN A 76 -4.37 6.10 -15.31
CA GLN A 76 -5.41 5.07 -15.48
C GLN A 76 -4.92 3.65 -15.19
N ARG A 77 -3.67 3.33 -15.55
CA ARG A 77 -3.08 2.02 -15.23
C ARG A 77 -3.02 1.78 -13.72
N ASP A 78 -2.55 2.77 -12.97
CA ASP A 78 -2.40 2.66 -11.52
C ASP A 78 -3.75 2.66 -10.79
N VAL A 79 -4.76 3.36 -11.34
CA VAL A 79 -6.16 3.26 -10.90
C VAL A 79 -6.68 1.83 -11.01
N VAL A 80 -6.52 1.20 -12.17
CA VAL A 80 -7.01 -0.18 -12.40
C VAL A 80 -6.30 -1.17 -11.48
N VAL A 81 -4.97 -1.06 -11.33
CA VAL A 81 -4.20 -1.90 -10.39
C VAL A 81 -4.69 -1.71 -8.95
N THR A 82 -4.90 -0.45 -8.56
CA THR A 82 -5.42 -0.11 -7.23
C THR A 82 -6.79 -0.73 -6.97
N GLN A 83 -7.70 -0.65 -7.93
CA GLN A 83 -9.03 -1.25 -7.85
C GLN A 83 -8.98 -2.78 -7.79
N ALA A 84 -8.06 -3.41 -8.54
CA ALA A 84 -7.84 -4.85 -8.47
C ALA A 84 -7.37 -5.26 -7.06
N ASN A 85 -6.41 -4.54 -6.48
CA ASN A 85 -5.94 -4.78 -5.11
C ASN A 85 -7.08 -4.66 -4.09
N ILE A 86 -7.93 -3.61 -4.20
CA ILE A 86 -9.13 -3.44 -3.37
C ILE A 86 -10.07 -4.65 -3.50
N ALA A 87 -10.32 -5.09 -4.73
CA ALA A 87 -11.19 -6.23 -5.01
C ALA A 87 -10.65 -7.54 -4.41
N THR A 88 -9.33 -7.72 -4.35
CA THR A 88 -8.70 -8.87 -3.68
C THR A 88 -8.78 -8.79 -2.16
N ILE A 89 -8.67 -7.60 -1.56
CA ILE A 89 -8.74 -7.42 -0.10
C ILE A 89 -10.17 -7.62 0.43
N LEU A 90 -11.19 -7.18 -0.31
CA LEU A 90 -12.59 -7.14 0.14
C LEU A 90 -13.17 -8.49 0.60
N PRO A 91 -13.06 -9.60 -0.17
CA PRO A 91 -13.58 -10.90 0.26
C PRO A 91 -12.88 -11.43 1.51
N ALA A 92 -11.58 -11.16 1.65
CA ALA A 92 -10.80 -11.60 2.80
C ALA A 92 -11.22 -10.84 4.06
N ALA A 93 -11.51 -9.52 3.95
CA ALA A 93 -11.98 -8.71 5.07
C ALA A 93 -13.36 -9.16 5.56
N ALA A 94 -14.27 -9.50 4.64
CA ALA A 94 -15.60 -10.02 4.99
C ALA A 94 -15.56 -11.38 5.71
N GLN A 95 -14.62 -12.25 5.34
CA GLN A 95 -14.44 -13.56 5.98
C GLN A 95 -13.83 -13.45 7.38
N ALA A 96 -12.91 -12.53 7.62
CA ALA A 96 -12.30 -12.30 8.93
C ALA A 96 -13.28 -11.74 9.98
N GLN A 97 -14.42 -11.19 9.54
CA GLN A 97 -15.46 -10.60 10.40
C GLN A 97 -16.61 -11.58 10.70
N SER A 98 -16.54 -12.83 10.24
CA SER A 98 -17.57 -13.84 10.50
C SER A 98 -17.33 -14.52 11.86
N PRO A 99 -18.29 -14.48 12.81
CA PRO A 99 -18.14 -14.95 14.19
C PRO A 99 -18.11 -16.48 14.35
#